data_AF-A0A409X481-F1
#
_entry.id   AF-A0A409X481-F1
#
_cell.length_a   1.000
_cell.length_b   1.000
_cell.length_c   1.000
_cell.angle_alpha   90.00
_cell.angle_beta   90.00
_cell.angle_gamma   90.00
#
_symmetry.space_group_name_H-M   'P 1'
#
loop_
_entity.id
_entity.type
_entity.pdbx_description
1 polymer ?
#
loop_
_entity_poly.entity_id
_entity_poly.type
_entity_poly.pdbx_seq_one_letter_code
_entity_poly.pdbx_strand_id
1 'polypeptide(L)'
;MPAISVSRFLRGQITTNKSLEYVRRRIAARSQSPFFFALSHAMLDVHYHVHIRSRTHPVSDYVVTNRDGVEIKFSMFGAISPVRVYRHPGSSPSKACMTYDLQLHDRYQAMLPINASSQMRKAYAHQLDQVYRISQHVGNVAQKDAPWFPRHNDQTLPCNFELLGPPTYKTSTAFENNTSIRFPLGSPIAVDDHPSFPRDALFDAHQNLHHNWEGFSLIDREVVAIFDGNLKFWVEDDGPLKWAFKADTMHIITVE
;
A
#
# COMPACT_ATOMS: atom_id res chain seq x y z
N MET A 1 -15.85 17.28 1.49
CA MET A 1 -15.38 17.39 0.08
C MET A 1 -16.56 17.33 -0.88
N PRO A 2 -16.55 18.07 -2.01
CA PRO A 2 -17.56 17.91 -3.06
C PRO A 2 -17.52 16.50 -3.67
N ALA A 3 -18.64 16.02 -4.19
CA ALA A 3 -18.77 14.69 -4.80
C ALA A 3 -17.70 14.48 -5.89
N ILE A 4 -16.96 13.35 -5.81
CA ILE A 4 -15.98 12.98 -6.83
C ILE A 4 -16.75 12.40 -8.03
N SER A 5 -16.61 13.04 -9.18
CA SER A 5 -17.17 12.56 -10.43
C SER A 5 -16.18 11.58 -11.06
N VAL A 6 -16.57 10.31 -11.21
CA VAL A 6 -15.67 9.26 -11.74
C VAL A 6 -15.07 9.63 -13.09
N SER A 7 -15.89 10.19 -13.99
CA SER A 7 -15.47 10.62 -15.31
C SER A 7 -14.52 11.83 -15.28
N ARG A 8 -14.65 12.72 -14.29
CA ARG A 8 -13.68 13.81 -14.09
C ARG A 8 -12.41 13.34 -13.42
N PHE A 9 -12.50 12.41 -12.47
CA PHE A 9 -11.37 11.81 -11.76
C PHE A 9 -10.46 11.05 -12.72
N LEU A 10 -11.03 10.17 -13.56
CA LEU A 10 -10.29 9.33 -14.52
C LEU A 10 -10.07 10.01 -15.88
N ARG A 11 -10.33 11.33 -15.98
CA ARG A 11 -10.08 12.06 -17.22
C ARG A 11 -8.61 11.94 -17.61
N GLY A 12 -8.37 11.54 -18.86
CA GLY A 12 -7.03 11.34 -19.42
C GLY A 12 -6.48 9.93 -19.22
N GLN A 13 -7.20 9.04 -18.52
CA GLN A 13 -6.81 7.66 -18.27
C GLN A 13 -7.54 6.70 -19.22
N ILE A 14 -6.85 5.65 -19.67
CA ILE A 14 -7.45 4.57 -20.45
C ILE A 14 -8.03 3.55 -19.46
N THR A 15 -9.33 3.30 -19.52
CA THR A 15 -10.06 2.48 -18.51
C THR A 15 -11.01 1.52 -19.21
N THR A 16 -11.36 0.43 -18.53
CA THR A 16 -12.37 -0.52 -19.01
C THR A 16 -13.73 -0.22 -18.37
N ASN A 17 -14.81 -0.75 -18.95
CA ASN A 17 -16.13 -0.64 -18.31
C ASN A 17 -16.17 -1.27 -16.92
N LYS A 18 -15.44 -2.38 -16.72
CA LYS A 18 -15.35 -3.08 -15.44
C LYS A 18 -14.60 -2.27 -14.39
N SER A 19 -13.48 -1.64 -14.74
CA SER A 19 -12.76 -0.78 -13.80
C SER A 19 -13.56 0.49 -13.46
N LEU A 20 -14.23 1.10 -14.44
CA LEU A 20 -15.14 2.23 -14.19
C LEU A 20 -16.28 1.86 -13.24
N GLU A 21 -16.87 0.68 -13.43
CA GLU A 21 -17.91 0.18 -12.56
C GLU A 21 -17.38 -0.07 -11.13
N TYR A 22 -16.22 -0.71 -11.01
CA TYR A 22 -15.55 -0.91 -9.73
C TYR A 22 -15.33 0.42 -9.00
N VAL A 23 -14.73 1.41 -9.67
CA VAL A 23 -14.49 2.75 -9.09
C VAL A 23 -15.80 3.43 -8.70
N ARG A 24 -16.86 3.33 -9.51
CA ARG A 24 -18.19 3.87 -9.17
C ARG A 24 -18.78 3.22 -7.92
N ARG A 25 -18.80 1.89 -7.85
CA ARG A 25 -19.32 1.15 -6.68
C ARG A 25 -18.55 1.53 -5.44
N ARG A 26 -17.22 1.62 -5.55
CA ARG A 26 -16.34 2.00 -4.46
C ARG A 26 -16.56 3.45 -4.00
N ILE A 27 -16.81 4.37 -4.93
CA ILE A 27 -17.20 5.76 -4.63
C ILE A 27 -18.59 5.84 -4.00
N ALA A 28 -19.54 5.01 -4.41
CA ALA A 28 -20.88 4.98 -3.84
C ALA A 28 -20.87 4.42 -2.40
N ALA A 29 -20.03 3.43 -2.13
CA ALA A 29 -19.86 2.82 -0.80
C ALA A 29 -19.17 3.74 0.23
N ARG A 30 -18.73 4.94 -0.16
CA ARG A 30 -18.06 5.93 0.71
C ARG A 30 -18.84 6.30 1.97
N SER A 31 -20.17 6.31 1.91
CA SER A 31 -21.00 6.64 3.07
C SER A 31 -21.02 5.53 4.12
N GLN A 32 -20.58 4.32 3.77
CA GLN A 32 -20.59 3.13 4.63
C GLN A 32 -19.21 2.76 5.17
N SER A 33 -18.14 3.39 4.67
CA SER A 33 -16.76 3.13 5.10
C SER A 33 -15.94 4.43 5.00
N PRO A 34 -15.46 5.00 6.13
CA PRO A 34 -14.73 6.28 6.14
C PRO A 34 -13.33 6.21 5.51
N PHE A 35 -12.91 5.03 5.06
CA PHE A 35 -11.54 4.73 4.65
C PHE A 35 -11.24 5.03 3.18
N PHE A 36 -12.20 5.61 2.45
CA PHE A 36 -12.03 5.82 1.02
C PHE A 36 -11.22 7.08 0.68
N PHE A 37 -10.11 6.87 -0.04
CA PHE A 37 -9.09 7.85 -0.46
C PHE A 37 -8.35 8.49 0.72
N ALA A 38 -7.87 7.61 1.59
CA ALA A 38 -7.14 7.81 2.84
C ALA A 38 -7.68 8.82 3.86
N LEU A 39 -8.58 9.77 3.52
CA LEU A 39 -8.82 10.93 4.40
C LEU A 39 -10.16 11.64 4.31
N SER A 40 -11.22 11.05 3.78
CA SER A 40 -12.48 11.82 3.77
C SER A 40 -13.04 12.15 5.17
N HIS A 41 -12.59 11.48 6.25
CA HIS A 41 -12.88 11.85 7.65
C HIS A 41 -11.81 11.51 8.71
N ALA A 42 -10.55 11.26 8.34
CA ALA A 42 -9.49 11.49 9.32
C ALA A 42 -9.24 13.01 9.36
N MET A 43 -10.22 13.75 9.86
CA MET A 43 -9.82 14.84 10.73
C MET A 43 -9.05 14.11 11.84
N LEU A 44 -7.75 14.37 11.97
CA LEU A 44 -7.05 14.30 13.26
C LEU A 44 -7.63 15.34 14.24
N ASP A 45 -8.95 15.50 14.20
CA ASP A 45 -9.74 16.41 14.97
C ASP A 45 -10.98 15.62 15.45
N VAL A 46 -10.87 15.33 16.74
CA VAL A 46 -11.90 15.13 17.76
C VAL A 46 -12.61 13.77 17.91
N HIS A 47 -12.87 12.95 16.89
CA HIS A 47 -13.73 11.74 17.11
C HIS A 47 -13.19 10.35 16.74
N TYR A 48 -12.08 10.22 16.00
CA TYR A 48 -11.38 8.93 15.87
C TYR A 48 -10.04 9.00 16.58
N HIS A 49 -9.91 8.33 17.73
CA HIS A 49 -8.62 8.15 18.36
C HIS A 49 -7.87 7.10 17.53
N VAL A 50 -7.01 7.55 16.63
CA VAL A 50 -5.99 6.69 16.03
C VAL A 50 -5.01 6.38 17.15
N HIS A 51 -4.87 5.10 17.47
CA HIS A 51 -3.92 4.62 18.47
C HIS A 51 -2.73 4.00 17.77
N ILE A 52 -1.54 4.44 18.14
CA ILE A 52 -0.29 3.85 17.66
C ILE A 52 0.16 2.81 18.68
N ARG A 53 0.45 1.60 18.21
CA ARG A 53 0.91 0.50 19.07
C ARG A 53 2.17 -0.12 18.50
N SER A 54 3.18 -0.33 19.35
CA SER A 54 4.33 -1.17 19.01
C SER A 54 3.93 -2.64 18.91
N ARG A 55 4.36 -3.33 17.84
CA ARG A 55 4.15 -4.78 17.67
C ARG A 55 5.22 -5.63 18.35
N THR A 56 6.46 -5.15 18.43
CA THR A 56 7.64 -5.90 18.88
C THR A 56 8.40 -5.13 19.95
N HIS A 57 8.88 -5.80 20.99
CA HIS A 57 9.80 -5.21 21.99
C HIS A 57 11.25 -5.53 21.56
N PRO A 58 12.22 -4.60 21.60
CA PRO A 58 12.22 -3.24 22.14
C PRO A 58 11.89 -2.11 21.15
N VAL A 59 10.86 -2.32 20.31
CA VAL A 59 10.22 -1.33 19.44
C VAL A 59 10.93 -1.16 18.09
N SER A 60 10.52 -1.97 17.12
CA SER A 60 10.97 -1.83 15.71
C SER A 60 9.84 -1.59 14.72
N ASP A 61 8.58 -1.86 15.08
CA ASP A 61 7.42 -1.83 14.18
C ASP A 61 6.17 -1.26 14.88
N TYR A 62 5.48 -0.34 14.22
CA TYR A 62 4.30 0.36 14.71
C TYR A 62 3.12 0.19 13.75
N VAL A 63 1.95 -0.02 14.34
CA VAL A 63 0.68 -0.13 13.61
C VAL A 63 -0.32 0.94 14.03
N VAL A 64 -1.17 1.29 13.08
CA VAL A 64 -2.28 2.23 13.28
C VAL A 64 -3.53 1.44 13.65
N THR A 65 -4.06 1.68 14.85
CA THR A 65 -5.22 0.96 15.40
C THR A 65 -6.37 1.90 15.75
N ASN A 66 -7.59 1.36 15.83
CA ASN A 66 -8.76 2.06 16.35
C ASN A 66 -8.79 2.00 17.89
N ARG A 67 -9.85 2.54 18.51
CA ARG A 67 -10.05 2.57 19.97
C ARG A 67 -10.07 1.18 20.62
N ASP A 68 -10.47 0.17 19.88
CA ASP A 68 -10.56 -1.22 20.33
C ASP A 68 -9.24 -1.99 20.13
N GLY A 69 -8.19 -1.32 19.64
CA GLY A 69 -6.89 -1.92 19.35
C GLY A 69 -6.84 -2.75 18.05
N VAL A 70 -7.86 -2.61 17.19
CA VAL A 70 -7.92 -3.29 15.88
C VAL A 70 -7.20 -2.45 14.83
N GLU A 71 -6.35 -3.09 14.03
CA GLU A 71 -5.60 -2.40 12.97
C GLU A 71 -6.54 -1.79 11.92
N ILE A 72 -6.31 -0.52 11.61
CA ILE A 72 -7.12 0.25 10.66
C ILE A 72 -6.70 -0.12 9.24
N LYS A 73 -7.70 -0.45 8.40
CA LYS A 73 -7.53 -0.60 6.96
C LYS A 73 -7.79 0.71 6.24
N PHE A 74 -6.95 1.03 5.29
CA PHE A 74 -7.00 2.23 4.46
C PHE A 74 -7.25 1.84 3.01
N SER A 75 -7.91 2.72 2.25
CA SER A 75 -7.94 2.65 0.78
C SER A 75 -7.17 3.81 0.19
N MET A 76 -6.18 3.49 -0.62
CA MET A 76 -5.32 4.46 -1.31
C MET A 76 -5.31 4.20 -2.81
N PHE A 77 -4.82 5.18 -3.56
CA PHE A 77 -4.62 5.04 -5.00
C PHE A 77 -3.32 5.71 -5.43
N GLY A 78 -2.83 5.31 -6.59
CA GLY A 78 -1.68 5.90 -7.24
C GLY A 78 -1.42 5.23 -8.59
N ALA A 79 -0.63 5.90 -9.43
CA ALA A 79 0.11 5.21 -10.48
C ALA A 79 1.18 4.33 -9.80
N ILE A 80 1.22 3.06 -10.11
CA ILE A 80 2.16 2.10 -9.54
C ILE A 80 3.10 1.61 -10.63
N SER A 81 4.38 1.49 -10.27
CA SER A 81 5.40 0.88 -11.11
C SER A 81 6.25 -0.08 -10.27
N PRO A 82 6.66 -1.23 -10.82
CA PRO A 82 7.47 -2.18 -10.08
C PRO A 82 8.85 -1.59 -9.77
N VAL A 83 9.36 -1.83 -8.57
CA VAL A 83 10.74 -1.46 -8.20
C VAL A 83 11.71 -2.41 -8.91
N ARG A 84 12.14 -2.05 -10.12
CA ARG A 84 13.04 -2.86 -10.93
C ARG A 84 14.48 -2.71 -10.46
N VAL A 85 15.13 -3.83 -10.17
CA VAL A 85 16.58 -3.89 -9.95
C VAL A 85 17.26 -4.04 -11.30
N TYR A 86 17.63 -2.91 -11.92
CA TYR A 86 18.46 -2.95 -13.12
C TYR A 86 19.83 -3.53 -12.75
N ARG A 87 20.25 -4.55 -13.49
CA ARG A 87 21.47 -5.34 -13.27
C ARG A 87 22.71 -4.45 -13.22
N HIS A 88 23.01 -3.89 -12.05
CA HIS A 88 24.37 -3.54 -11.70
C HIS A 88 25.00 -4.80 -11.09
N PRO A 89 26.20 -5.22 -11.56
CA PRO A 89 26.91 -6.32 -10.92
C PRO A 89 27.15 -5.94 -9.45
N GLY A 90 26.48 -6.63 -8.53
CA GLY A 90 26.47 -6.32 -7.09
C GLY A 90 25.14 -5.81 -6.52
N SER A 91 24.12 -5.57 -7.35
CA SER A 91 22.77 -5.24 -6.86
C SER A 91 22.00 -6.51 -6.45
N SER A 92 21.63 -6.59 -5.17
CA SER A 92 20.85 -7.72 -4.65
C SER A 92 19.42 -7.74 -5.24
N PRO A 93 18.93 -8.88 -5.75
CA PRO A 93 17.53 -9.09 -6.11
C PRO A 93 16.55 -8.78 -4.96
N SER A 94 17.03 -8.77 -3.71
CA SER A 94 16.25 -8.45 -2.50
C SER A 94 15.69 -7.01 -2.46
N LYS A 95 16.01 -6.15 -3.44
CA LYS A 95 15.40 -4.81 -3.52
C LYS A 95 14.04 -4.79 -4.21
N ALA A 96 13.69 -5.77 -5.05
CA ALA A 96 12.40 -5.81 -5.75
C ALA A 96 11.27 -6.37 -4.89
N CYS A 97 11.59 -7.20 -3.90
CA CYS A 97 10.61 -7.79 -3.00
C CYS A 97 11.01 -7.51 -1.55
N MET A 98 10.06 -7.46 -0.64
CA MET A 98 10.29 -7.30 0.80
C MET A 98 9.61 -8.44 1.55
N THR A 99 10.28 -8.99 2.57
CA THR A 99 9.57 -9.80 3.56
C THR A 99 9.06 -8.92 4.67
N TYR A 100 7.78 -9.00 4.96
CA TYR A 100 7.16 -8.30 6.08
C TYR A 100 6.10 -9.22 6.71
N ASP A 101 6.11 -9.35 8.04
CA ASP A 101 5.15 -10.19 8.78
C ASP A 101 5.07 -11.64 8.26
N LEU A 102 6.24 -12.25 8.03
CA LEU A 102 6.37 -13.62 7.50
C LEU A 102 5.69 -13.82 6.13
N GLN A 103 5.54 -12.75 5.35
CA GLN A 103 5.01 -12.77 4.00
C GLN A 103 5.96 -12.08 3.04
N LEU A 104 6.15 -12.67 1.86
CA LEU A 104 6.86 -12.03 0.75
C LEU A 104 5.90 -11.09 0.02
N HIS A 105 6.38 -9.91 -0.30
CA HIS A 105 5.64 -8.88 -1.03
C HIS A 105 6.47 -8.35 -2.18
N ASP A 106 5.82 -8.09 -3.31
CA ASP A 106 6.39 -7.29 -4.39
C ASP A 106 6.41 -5.82 -3.99
N ARG A 107 7.51 -5.11 -4.29
CA ARG A 107 7.63 -3.68 -4.01
C ARG A 107 7.30 -2.88 -5.26
N TYR A 108 6.42 -1.90 -5.08
CA TYR A 108 6.02 -0.94 -6.08
C TYR A 108 6.33 0.47 -5.59
N GLN A 109 6.62 1.36 -6.53
CA GLN A 109 6.60 2.78 -6.29
C GLN A 109 5.22 3.33 -6.68
N ALA A 110 4.53 3.94 -5.72
CA ALA A 110 3.28 4.64 -5.97
C ALA A 110 3.55 6.13 -6.16
N MET A 111 2.96 6.72 -7.20
CA MET A 111 3.14 8.11 -7.60
C MET A 111 1.84 8.71 -8.17
N LEU A 112 1.84 10.01 -8.42
CA LEU A 112 0.78 10.66 -9.18
C LEU A 112 1.02 10.42 -10.70
N PRO A 113 0.03 9.93 -11.47
CA PRO A 113 0.25 9.69 -12.89
C PRO A 113 0.46 11.00 -13.66
N ILE A 114 1.27 10.96 -14.72
CA ILE A 114 1.67 12.15 -15.50
C ILE A 114 0.44 12.91 -16.04
N ASN A 115 -0.52 12.15 -16.57
CA ASN A 115 -1.81 12.59 -17.10
C ASN A 115 -2.90 12.72 -16.02
N ALA A 116 -2.55 12.88 -14.74
CA ALA A 116 -3.51 13.05 -13.65
C ALA A 116 -4.44 14.26 -13.86
N SER A 117 -5.74 14.01 -13.78
CA SER A 117 -6.76 15.06 -13.77
C SER A 117 -6.64 15.98 -12.55
N SER A 118 -7.22 17.17 -12.60
CA SER A 118 -7.23 18.09 -11.46
C SER A 118 -7.91 17.49 -10.21
N GLN A 119 -8.90 16.63 -10.37
CA GLN A 119 -9.53 15.93 -9.25
C GLN A 119 -8.60 14.86 -8.67
N MET A 120 -7.90 14.12 -9.51
CA MET A 120 -6.93 13.11 -9.10
C MET A 120 -5.76 13.75 -8.33
N ARG A 121 -5.21 14.86 -8.83
CA ARG A 121 -4.17 15.64 -8.15
C ARG A 121 -4.59 16.07 -6.75
N LYS A 122 -5.79 16.65 -6.62
CA LYS A 122 -6.33 17.07 -5.32
C LYS A 122 -6.52 15.90 -4.36
N ALA A 123 -7.06 14.78 -4.85
CA ALA A 123 -7.26 13.58 -4.04
C ALA A 123 -5.93 12.96 -3.59
N TYR A 124 -4.94 12.90 -4.47
CA TYR A 124 -3.62 12.36 -4.17
C TYR A 124 -2.87 13.22 -3.15
N ALA A 125 -2.87 14.56 -3.34
CA ALA A 125 -2.26 15.49 -2.38
C ALA A 125 -2.90 15.36 -0.98
N HIS A 126 -4.23 15.26 -0.93
CA HIS A 126 -4.95 15.07 0.32
C HIS A 126 -4.66 13.72 0.98
N GLN A 127 -4.51 12.65 0.19
CA GLN A 127 -4.08 11.34 0.68
C GLN A 127 -2.68 11.41 1.31
N LEU A 128 -1.71 12.01 0.61
CA LEU A 128 -0.35 12.13 1.12
C LEU A 128 -0.23 13.05 2.34
N ASP A 129 -0.98 14.15 2.38
CA ASP A 129 -1.00 15.10 3.51
C ASP A 129 -1.23 14.39 4.84
N GLN A 130 -1.95 13.28 4.85
CA GLN A 130 -2.30 12.68 6.13
C GLN A 130 -1.79 11.29 6.36
N VAL A 131 -1.28 10.62 5.33
CA VAL A 131 -0.19 9.71 5.62
C VAL A 131 0.91 10.48 6.35
N TYR A 132 1.28 11.68 5.88
CA TYR A 132 2.26 12.53 6.57
C TYR A 132 1.88 12.83 8.02
N ARG A 133 0.65 13.30 8.29
CA ARG A 133 0.20 13.55 9.67
C ARG A 133 0.22 12.29 10.55
N ILE A 134 -0.17 11.12 10.02
CA ILE A 134 -0.08 9.84 10.72
C ILE A 134 1.40 9.53 11.01
N SER A 135 2.30 9.67 10.04
CA SER A 135 3.75 9.46 10.22
C SER A 135 4.34 10.38 11.28
N GLN A 136 3.93 11.66 11.33
CA GLN A 136 4.33 12.59 12.38
C GLN A 136 3.85 12.14 13.75
N HIS A 137 2.60 11.67 13.84
CA HIS A 137 2.05 11.16 15.09
C HIS A 137 2.79 9.91 15.58
N VAL A 138 3.08 8.97 14.68
CA VAL A 138 3.90 7.78 14.97
C VAL A 138 5.29 8.19 15.46
N GLY A 139 5.96 9.13 14.79
CA GLY A 139 7.27 9.63 15.22
C GLY A 139 7.25 10.24 16.63
N ASN A 140 6.20 10.99 16.97
CA ASN A 140 6.03 11.56 18.31
C ASN A 140 5.78 10.49 19.39
N VAL A 141 5.00 9.44 19.09
CA VAL A 141 4.80 8.32 20.01
C VAL A 141 6.09 7.52 20.18
N ALA A 142 6.77 7.22 19.06
CA ALA A 142 8.03 6.51 19.05
C ALA A 142 9.07 7.18 19.98
N GLN A 143 9.25 8.49 19.86
CA GLN A 143 10.16 9.25 20.72
C GLN A 143 9.81 9.22 22.21
N LYS A 144 8.52 9.09 22.58
CA LYS A 144 8.12 8.94 23.98
C LYS A 144 8.49 7.57 24.52
N ASP A 145 8.26 6.53 23.72
CA ASP A 145 8.45 5.14 24.13
C ASP A 145 9.92 4.71 24.07
N ALA A 146 10.74 5.32 23.18
CA ALA A 146 12.20 5.18 23.19
C ALA A 146 12.91 6.52 22.86
N PRO A 147 13.32 7.29 23.89
CA PRO A 147 13.88 8.64 23.74
C PRO A 147 15.18 8.74 22.93
N TRP A 148 15.87 7.63 22.71
CA TRP A 148 17.08 7.55 21.89
C TRP A 148 16.81 7.53 20.37
N PHE A 149 15.54 7.51 19.94
CA PHE A 149 15.21 7.56 18.51
C PHE A 149 15.68 8.87 17.85
N PRO A 150 16.34 8.81 16.68
CA PRO A 150 16.76 9.99 15.94
C PRO A 150 15.58 10.91 15.60
N ARG A 151 15.75 12.22 15.77
CA ARG A 151 14.72 13.24 15.46
C ARG A 151 14.48 13.47 13.97
N HIS A 152 15.28 12.90 13.09
CA HIS A 152 15.24 13.20 11.66
C HIS A 152 14.09 12.46 10.96
N ASN A 153 12.90 13.04 11.06
CA ASN A 153 11.71 12.66 10.29
C ASN A 153 11.55 13.59 9.07
N ASP A 154 12.69 13.98 8.47
CA ASP A 154 12.75 15.21 7.66
C ASP A 154 12.39 15.03 6.19
N GLN A 155 12.03 13.82 5.72
CA GLN A 155 11.69 13.63 4.30
C GLN A 155 10.53 12.67 4.08
N THR A 156 9.32 13.17 4.29
CA THR A 156 8.18 12.71 3.47
C THR A 156 8.31 13.44 2.15
N LEU A 157 9.06 12.84 1.21
CA LEU A 157 9.17 13.40 -0.13
C LEU A 157 7.75 13.50 -0.71
N PRO A 158 7.28 14.71 -1.10
CA PRO A 158 5.86 14.97 -1.41
C PRO A 158 5.39 14.37 -2.74
N CYS A 159 6.06 13.35 -3.27
CA CYS A 159 5.83 12.89 -4.65
C CYS A 159 5.50 11.40 -4.74
N ASN A 160 6.22 10.51 -4.04
CA ASN A 160 6.09 9.07 -4.22
C ASN A 160 6.15 8.34 -2.87
N PHE A 161 5.54 7.16 -2.78
CA PHE A 161 5.68 6.30 -1.62
C PHE A 161 5.87 4.84 -2.00
N GLU A 162 6.37 4.06 -1.04
CA GLU A 162 6.55 2.63 -1.20
C GLU A 162 5.24 1.88 -0.92
N LEU A 163 4.87 1.02 -1.87
CA LEU A 163 3.72 0.13 -1.80
C LEU A 163 4.24 -1.31 -1.81
N LEU A 164 3.92 -2.07 -0.77
CA LEU A 164 4.06 -3.52 -0.76
C LEU A 164 2.75 -4.09 -1.34
N GLY A 165 2.85 -4.82 -2.44
CA GLY A 165 1.68 -5.46 -3.07
C GLY A 165 1.06 -6.54 -2.18
N PRO A 166 -0.06 -7.14 -2.62
CA PRO A 166 -0.64 -8.30 -1.95
C PRO A 166 0.40 -9.40 -1.70
N PRO A 167 0.33 -10.13 -0.57
CA PRO A 167 1.35 -11.09 -0.20
C PRO A 167 1.43 -12.25 -1.22
N THR A 168 2.63 -12.54 -1.70
CA THR A 168 2.87 -13.53 -2.78
C THR A 168 3.21 -14.91 -2.23
N TYR A 169 3.84 -14.99 -1.06
CA TYR A 169 4.29 -16.24 -0.46
C TYR A 169 4.33 -16.13 1.06
N LYS A 170 3.91 -17.20 1.77
CA LYS A 170 4.04 -17.34 3.23
C LYS A 170 5.44 -17.88 3.52
N THR A 171 6.26 -17.11 4.21
CA THR A 171 7.62 -17.51 4.57
C THR A 171 7.72 -17.89 6.04
N SER A 172 8.50 -18.92 6.37
CA SER A 172 8.72 -19.35 7.76
C SER A 172 9.78 -18.51 8.50
N THR A 173 10.62 -17.77 7.76
CA THR A 173 11.67 -16.88 8.29
C THR A 173 11.83 -15.64 7.40
N ALA A 174 12.57 -14.62 7.83
CA ALA A 174 13.04 -13.59 6.90
C ALA A 174 13.76 -14.27 5.72
N PHE A 175 13.51 -13.82 4.49
CA PHE A 175 13.91 -14.45 3.22
C PHE A 175 15.44 -14.38 2.96
N GLU A 176 16.26 -14.55 4.00
CA GLU A 176 17.72 -14.37 3.93
C GLU A 176 18.45 -15.66 3.55
N ASN A 177 17.83 -16.84 3.63
CA ASN A 177 18.50 -18.12 3.39
C ASN A 177 17.73 -19.02 2.40
N ASN A 178 18.08 -18.93 1.11
CA ASN A 178 17.84 -19.85 -0.02
C ASN A 178 16.41 -20.35 -0.32
N THR A 179 15.93 -20.16 -1.56
CA THR A 179 15.52 -21.21 -2.54
C THR A 179 14.72 -20.60 -3.69
N SER A 180 14.80 -21.19 -4.88
CA SER A 180 13.87 -20.90 -5.96
C SER A 180 12.45 -21.33 -5.54
N ILE A 181 11.54 -20.37 -5.41
CA ILE A 181 10.12 -20.66 -5.17
C ILE A 181 9.50 -21.14 -6.48
N ARG A 182 8.81 -22.28 -6.45
CA ARG A 182 7.95 -22.72 -7.56
C ARG A 182 6.54 -22.20 -7.32
N PHE A 183 6.12 -21.24 -8.14
CA PHE A 183 4.77 -20.70 -8.09
C PHE A 183 3.75 -21.68 -8.73
N PRO A 184 2.52 -21.74 -8.19
CA PRO A 184 1.48 -22.60 -8.73
C PRO A 184 1.07 -22.13 -10.12
N LEU A 185 0.75 -23.08 -11.00
CA LEU A 185 0.14 -22.82 -12.29
C LEU A 185 -1.36 -23.08 -12.21
N GLY A 186 -2.15 -22.34 -13.00
CA GLY A 186 -3.60 -22.55 -13.10
C GLY A 186 -4.42 -21.42 -12.46
N SER A 187 -5.59 -21.74 -11.93
CA SER A 187 -6.51 -20.73 -11.38
C SER A 187 -5.96 -20.08 -10.10
N PRO A 188 -6.27 -18.79 -9.86
CA PRO A 188 -5.94 -18.10 -8.61
C PRO A 188 -6.49 -18.80 -7.37
N ILE A 189 -5.75 -18.71 -6.28
CA ILE A 189 -6.07 -19.23 -4.96
C ILE A 189 -7.14 -18.32 -4.32
N ALA A 190 -8.35 -18.84 -4.17
CA ALA A 190 -9.50 -18.08 -3.65
C ALA A 190 -9.68 -18.15 -2.12
N VAL A 191 -8.84 -18.91 -1.40
CA VAL A 191 -8.97 -19.23 0.03
C VAL A 191 -7.68 -18.98 0.80
N ASP A 192 -7.79 -18.69 2.10
CA ASP A 192 -6.64 -18.31 2.94
C ASP A 192 -5.88 -19.51 3.55
N ASP A 193 -6.43 -20.71 3.44
CA ASP A 193 -5.96 -21.93 4.11
C ASP A 193 -4.77 -22.63 3.42
N HIS A 194 -4.38 -22.19 2.23
CA HIS A 194 -3.25 -22.78 1.52
C HIS A 194 -1.95 -22.65 2.36
N PRO A 195 -1.15 -23.71 2.55
CA PRO A 195 -0.01 -23.70 3.47
C PRO A 195 1.09 -22.70 3.09
N SER A 196 1.38 -22.58 1.78
CA SER A 196 2.49 -21.76 1.27
C SER A 196 2.10 -20.43 0.64
N PHE A 197 0.85 -20.26 0.21
CA PHE A 197 0.42 -19.10 -0.57
C PHE A 197 -0.77 -18.44 0.14
N PRO A 198 -0.80 -17.12 0.26
CA PRO A 198 -2.00 -16.38 0.68
C PRO A 198 -3.10 -16.49 -0.37
N ARG A 199 -4.31 -16.07 -0.01
CA ARG A 199 -5.37 -15.84 -0.99
C ARG A 199 -4.96 -14.75 -1.97
N ASP A 200 -5.26 -14.99 -3.24
CA ASP A 200 -5.02 -14.02 -4.30
C ASP A 200 -6.00 -12.86 -4.23
N ALA A 201 -5.47 -11.68 -4.52
CA ALA A 201 -6.14 -10.41 -4.31
C ALA A 201 -5.67 -9.32 -5.30
N LEU A 202 -5.08 -9.75 -6.41
CA LEU A 202 -4.64 -8.91 -7.51
C LEU A 202 -5.66 -8.96 -8.65
N PHE A 203 -6.18 -7.79 -9.04
CA PHE A 203 -7.17 -7.68 -10.11
C PHE A 203 -6.62 -6.82 -11.26
N ASP A 204 -6.75 -7.32 -12.49
CA ASP A 204 -6.37 -6.59 -13.70
C ASP A 204 -7.35 -5.44 -14.02
N ALA A 205 -7.08 -4.70 -15.11
CA ALA A 205 -7.95 -3.62 -15.56
C ALA A 205 -9.38 -4.08 -15.94
N HIS A 206 -9.57 -5.36 -16.28
CA HIS A 206 -10.87 -5.98 -16.53
C HIS A 206 -11.53 -6.54 -15.26
N GLN A 207 -10.86 -6.42 -14.12
CA GLN A 207 -11.25 -6.95 -12.81
C GLN A 207 -11.27 -8.49 -12.77
N ASN A 208 -10.45 -9.15 -13.59
CA ASN A 208 -10.15 -10.56 -13.45
C ASN A 208 -9.17 -10.76 -12.30
N LEU A 209 -9.37 -11.82 -11.51
CA LEU A 209 -8.45 -12.18 -10.43
C LEU A 209 -7.21 -12.88 -11.02
N HIS A 210 -6.05 -12.54 -10.50
CA HIS A 210 -4.75 -13.08 -10.87
C HIS A 210 -4.00 -13.58 -9.65
N HIS A 211 -3.02 -14.47 -9.87
CA HIS A 211 -2.11 -14.81 -8.80
C HIS A 211 -1.31 -13.58 -8.37
N ASN A 212 -1.09 -13.40 -7.06
CA ASN A 212 -0.35 -12.25 -6.54
C ASN A 212 1.09 -12.18 -7.10
N TRP A 213 1.71 -13.34 -7.38
CA TRP A 213 3.06 -13.43 -7.97
C TRP A 213 3.12 -12.98 -9.44
N GLU A 214 1.98 -12.83 -10.12
CA GLU A 214 1.91 -12.30 -11.50
C GLU A 214 2.02 -10.77 -11.54
N GLY A 215 2.06 -10.08 -10.38
CA GLY A 215 2.03 -8.62 -10.29
C GLY A 215 3.05 -7.89 -11.16
N PHE A 216 4.32 -8.30 -11.13
CA PHE A 216 5.35 -7.71 -11.99
C PHE A 216 5.19 -8.00 -13.48
N SER A 217 4.50 -9.08 -13.86
CA SER A 217 4.19 -9.39 -15.26
C SER A 217 2.95 -8.64 -15.75
N LEU A 218 1.99 -8.38 -14.86
CA LEU A 218 0.77 -7.61 -15.17
C LEU A 218 1.02 -6.11 -15.19
N ILE A 219 2.03 -5.65 -14.46
CA ILE A 219 2.41 -4.24 -14.32
C ILE A 219 3.81 -4.08 -14.92
N ASP A 220 3.90 -4.13 -16.25
CA ASP A 220 5.18 -3.87 -16.93
C ASP A 220 5.49 -2.37 -16.94
N ARG A 221 4.44 -1.53 -17.00
CA ARG A 221 4.54 -0.08 -17.02
C ARG A 221 3.75 0.57 -15.89
N GLU A 222 3.77 1.90 -15.87
CA GLU A 222 2.95 2.70 -14.94
C GLU A 222 1.46 2.45 -15.21
N VAL A 223 0.74 1.90 -14.23
CA VAL A 223 -0.72 1.77 -14.25
C VAL A 223 -1.32 2.42 -13.02
N VAL A 224 -2.53 2.97 -13.11
CA VAL A 224 -3.25 3.46 -11.94
C VAL A 224 -3.96 2.28 -11.27
N ALA A 225 -3.75 2.16 -9.96
CA ALA A 225 -4.40 1.17 -9.12
C ALA A 225 -5.05 1.79 -7.89
N ILE A 226 -6.06 1.09 -7.37
CA ILE A 226 -6.62 1.30 -6.03
C ILE A 226 -6.21 0.10 -5.19
N PHE A 227 -5.66 0.35 -4.00
CA PHE A 227 -5.19 -0.67 -3.09
C PHE A 227 -5.81 -0.46 -1.70
N ASP A 228 -6.23 -1.57 -1.09
CA ASP A 228 -6.69 -1.60 0.30
C ASP A 228 -5.66 -2.33 1.15
N GLY A 229 -5.43 -1.86 2.37
CA GLY A 229 -4.41 -2.44 3.22
C GLY A 229 -4.11 -1.60 4.44
N ASN A 230 -2.90 -1.70 4.97
CA ASN A 230 -2.49 -1.05 6.20
C ASN A 230 -1.26 -0.14 5.99
N LEU A 231 -1.17 0.93 6.77
CA LEU A 231 0.06 1.70 6.90
C LEU A 231 0.96 1.01 7.92
N LYS A 232 2.17 0.67 7.48
CA LYS A 232 3.20 0.04 8.31
C LYS A 232 4.34 1.03 8.51
N PHE A 233 4.82 1.11 9.75
CA PHE A 233 5.87 2.03 10.15
C PHE A 233 6.93 1.26 10.90
N TRP A 234 8.18 1.38 10.48
CA TRP A 234 9.28 0.71 11.16
C TRP A 234 10.51 1.60 11.17
N VAL A 235 11.45 1.25 12.03
CA VAL A 235 12.76 1.89 12.08
C VAL A 235 13.79 0.78 11.85
N GLU A 236 14.73 1.03 10.95
CA GLU A 236 15.94 0.20 10.86
C GLU A 236 17.01 0.86 11.73
N ASP A 237 17.71 0.07 12.56
CA ASP A 237 18.81 0.44 13.49
C ASP A 237 19.34 1.88 13.36
N ASP A 238 19.10 2.71 14.39
CA ASP A 238 19.49 4.15 14.48
C ASP A 238 19.11 5.02 13.25
N GLY A 239 18.22 4.53 12.38
CA GLY A 239 17.77 5.17 11.16
C GLY A 239 16.49 6.00 11.30
N PRO A 240 16.04 6.66 10.21
CA PRO A 240 14.80 7.40 10.20
C PRO A 240 13.58 6.46 10.25
N LEU A 241 12.44 7.01 10.69
CA LEU A 241 11.15 6.32 10.58
C LEU A 241 10.84 6.05 9.11
N LYS A 242 10.76 4.78 8.76
CA LYS A 242 10.32 4.30 7.46
C LYS A 242 8.84 3.97 7.52
N TRP A 243 8.20 4.03 6.36
CA TRP A 243 6.84 3.57 6.22
C TRP A 243 6.60 3.02 4.82
N ALA A 244 5.66 2.09 4.73
CA ALA A 244 5.10 1.63 3.48
C ALA A 244 3.60 1.37 3.63
N PHE A 245 2.90 1.40 2.50
CA PHE A 245 1.56 0.87 2.43
C PHE A 245 1.63 -0.63 2.14
N LYS A 246 1.17 -1.47 3.06
CA LYS A 246 1.05 -2.92 2.83
C LYS A 246 -0.34 -3.22 2.29
N ALA A 247 -0.46 -3.53 1.00
CA ALA A 247 -1.73 -3.88 0.39
C ALA A 247 -2.15 -5.31 0.75
N ASP A 248 -3.41 -5.46 1.11
CA ASP A 248 -4.12 -6.74 1.15
C ASP A 248 -4.74 -7.06 -0.22
N THR A 249 -5.24 -6.03 -0.91
CA THR A 249 -5.85 -6.14 -2.24
C THR A 249 -5.35 -5.03 -3.14
N MET A 250 -5.25 -5.32 -4.43
CA MET A 250 -4.83 -4.36 -5.45
C MET A 250 -5.70 -4.50 -6.69
N HIS A 251 -6.39 -3.43 -7.06
CA HIS A 251 -7.22 -3.34 -8.25
C HIS A 251 -6.59 -2.37 -9.24
N ILE A 252 -6.07 -2.91 -10.34
CA ILE A 252 -5.64 -2.10 -11.48
C ILE A 252 -6.89 -1.52 -12.13
N ILE A 253 -6.92 -0.21 -12.36
CA ILE A 253 -8.09 0.48 -12.91
C ILE A 253 -7.85 1.10 -14.28
N THR A 254 -6.59 1.15 -14.74
CA THR A 254 -6.23 1.59 -16.08
C THR A 254 -5.55 0.50 -16.87
N VAL A 255 -5.69 0.58 -18.19
CA VAL A 255 -4.93 -0.25 -19.13
C VAL A 255 -3.63 0.48 -19.47
N GLU A 256 -2.57 -0.28 -19.78
CA GLU A 256 -1.32 0.25 -20.33
C GLU A 256 -1.49 0.97 -21.69
#